data_AF-A0A4U8UP67-F1
#
_entry.id   AF-A0A4U8UP67-F1
#
_cell.length_a   1.000
_cell.length_b   1.000
_cell.length_c   1.000
_cell.angle_alpha   90.00
_cell.angle_beta   90.00
_cell.angle_gamma   90.00
#
_symmetry.space_group_name_H-M   'P 1'
#
loop_
_entity.id
_entity.type
_entity.pdbx_description
1 polymer ?
#
loop_
_entity_poly.entity_id
_entity_poly.type
_entity_poly.pdbx_seq_one_letter_code
_entity_poly.pdbx_strand_id
1 'polypeptide(L)' 'MHFIYDPNKGCSPVSRKLRENRIKLYEGCRTFVTVLHEIAHALELTHTQRRPDRDQYIDNHLPSRGFAY' A
#
# COMPACT_ATOMS: atom_id res chain seq x y z
N MET A 1 -4.13 12.83 10.72
CA MET A 1 -3.70 11.45 10.46
C MET A 1 -3.68 10.71 11.78
N HIS A 2 -4.24 9.51 11.85
CA HIS A 2 -4.46 8.78 13.09
C HIS A 2 -3.90 7.36 12.99
N PHE A 3 -3.02 6.97 13.90
CA PHE A 3 -2.44 5.63 13.94
C PHE A 3 -3.30 4.73 14.81
N ILE A 4 -3.70 3.59 14.25
CA ILE A 4 -4.47 2.55 14.92
C ILE A 4 -3.56 1.35 15.08
N TYR A 5 -3.23 1.01 16.32
CA TYR A 5 -2.45 -0.17 16.64
C TYR A 5 -3.40 -1.36 16.78
N ASP A 6 -3.24 -2.37 15.92
CA ASP A 6 -4.07 -3.57 15.95
C ASP A 6 -3.24 -4.77 16.45
N PRO A 7 -3.74 -5.57 17.40
CA PRO A 7 -3.06 -6.78 17.85
C PRO A 7 -3.12 -7.93 16.82
N ASN A 8 -3.98 -7.83 15.80
CA ASN A 8 -4.07 -8.77 14.68
C ASN A 8 -3.14 -8.35 13.52
N LYS A 9 -2.97 -9.23 12.54
CA LYS A 9 -2.11 -9.01 11.36
C LYS A 9 -2.54 -7.85 10.45
N GLY A 10 -1.55 -7.25 9.79
CA GLY A 10 -1.72 -6.35 8.63
C GLY A 10 -1.16 -4.94 8.82
N CYS A 11 -0.66 -4.37 7.73
CA CYS A 11 -0.26 -2.97 7.60
C CYS A 11 -1.15 -2.39 6.49
N SER A 12 -1.98 -1.40 6.79
CA SER A 12 -2.89 -0.84 5.78
C SER A 12 -3.35 0.58 6.11
N PRO A 13 -3.53 1.46 5.11
CA PRO A 13 -4.32 2.66 5.31
C PRO A 13 -5.79 2.25 5.46
N VAL A 14 -6.47 2.76 6.48
CA VAL A 14 -7.90 2.53 6.71
C VAL A 14 -8.68 3.79 6.34
N SER A 15 -9.49 3.65 5.29
CA SER A 15 -10.52 4.56 4.79
C SER A 15 -10.07 5.86 4.12
N ARG A 16 -10.47 5.92 2.85
CA ARG A 16 -10.63 7.09 1.97
C ARG A 16 -12.05 7.68 2.14
N LYS A 17 -12.52 7.89 3.38
CA LYS A 17 -13.83 8.52 3.65
C LYS A 17 -13.64 9.95 4.13
N LEU A 18 -13.39 10.82 3.16
CA LEU A 18 -13.55 12.29 3.14
C LEU A 18 -12.93 13.17 4.24
N ARG A 19 -12.56 12.70 5.45
CA ARG A 19 -12.09 13.59 6.53
C ARG A 19 -11.03 13.02 7.48
N GLU A 20 -10.65 11.74 7.39
CA GLU A 20 -9.66 11.18 8.31
C GLU A 20 -8.78 10.10 7.66
N ASN A 21 -7.48 10.37 7.60
CA ASN A 21 -6.46 9.39 7.22
C ASN A 21 -6.12 8.54 8.43
N ARG A 22 -6.67 7.32 8.50
CA ARG A 22 -6.30 6.34 9.53
C ARG A 22 -5.29 5.35 8.97
N ILE A 23 -4.28 4.98 9.76
CA ILE A 23 -3.25 4.01 9.38
C ILE A 23 -3.25 2.90 10.41
N LYS A 24 -3.50 1.67 9.97
CA LYS A 24 -3.55 0.48 10.81
C LYS A 24 -2.19 -0.22 10.79
N LEU A 25 -1.60 -0.45 11.97
CA LEU A 25 -0.30 -1.07 12.14
C LEU A 25 -0.34 -2.21 13.15
N TYR A 26 -0.09 -3.43 12.68
CA TYR A 26 0.29 -4.56 13.52
C TYR A 26 1.70 -4.34 14.13
N GLU A 27 2.05 -5.10 15.17
CA GLU A 27 3.37 -5.05 15.82
C GLU A 27 4.52 -5.17 14.81
N GLY A 28 4.46 -6.13 13.88
CA GLY A 28 5.45 -6.29 12.81
C GLY A 28 5.50 -5.15 11.77
N CYS A 29 4.51 -4.25 11.77
CA CYS A 29 4.43 -3.10 10.87
C CYS A 29 5.02 -1.82 11.47
N ARG A 30 5.44 -1.82 12.74
CA ARG A 30 5.94 -0.63 13.45
C ARG A 30 7.40 -0.31 13.13
N THR A 31 7.82 -0.55 11.90
CA THR A 31 9.14 -0.17 11.40
C THR A 31 9.05 1.21 10.74
N PHE A 32 10.14 1.97 10.75
CA PHE A 32 10.19 3.27 10.10
C PHE A 32 9.76 3.21 8.62
N VAL A 33 10.26 2.20 7.89
CA VAL A 33 9.98 2.01 6.47
C VAL A 33 8.51 1.70 6.23
N THR A 34 7.91 0.79 7.01
CA THR A 34 6.50 0.42 6.86
C THR A 34 5.59 1.58 7.24
N VAL A 35 5.89 2.32 8.32
CA VAL A 35 5.11 3.50 8.70
C VAL A 35 5.11 4.53 7.57
N LEU A 36 6.26 4.82 6.97
CA LEU A 36 6.34 5.74 5.83
C LEU A 36 5.56 5.22 4.61
N HIS A 37 5.61 3.92 4.33
CA HIS A 37 4.84 3.28 3.24
C HIS A 37 3.33 3.51 3.41
N GLU A 38 2.80 3.31 4.61
CA GLU A 38 1.38 3.50 4.88
C GLU A 38 0.97 5.00 4.90
N ILE A 39 1.88 5.90 5.31
CA ILE A 39 1.67 7.35 5.19
C ILE A 39 1.58 7.75 3.72
N ALA A 40 2.48 7.23 2.86
CA ALA A 40 2.44 7.47 1.42
C ALA A 40 1.09 7.03 0.84
N HIS A 41 0.59 5.85 1.22
CA HIS A 41 -0.74 5.41 0.81
C HIS A 41 -1.88 6.31 1.32
N ALA A 42 -1.77 6.88 2.53
CA ALA A 42 -2.72 7.86 3.06
C ALA A 42 -2.69 9.21 2.32
N LEU A 43 -1.58 9.52 1.63
CA LEU A 43 -1.44 10.65 0.71
C LEU A 43 -1.81 10.29 -0.74
N GLU A 44 -2.49 9.16 -0.94
CA GLU A 44 -2.90 8.62 -2.25
C GLU A 44 -1.76 8.19 -3.18
N LEU A 45 -0.54 8.05 -2.68
CA LEU A 45 0.54 7.44 -3.45
C LEU A 45 0.28 5.94 -3.57
N THR A 46 0.29 5.44 -4.80
CA THR A 46 0.13 4.02 -5.09
C THR A 46 1.50 3.34 -5.16
N HIS A 47 1.46 2.02 -5.09
CA HIS A 47 2.59 1.15 -5.38
C HIS A 47 3.28 1.54 -6.69
N THR A 48 4.59 1.80 -6.64
CA THR A 48 5.37 2.22 -7.82
C THR A 48 5.35 1.17 -8.92
N GLN A 49 5.27 -0.11 -8.57
CA GLN A 49 5.09 -1.22 -9.50
C GLN A 49 3.69 -1.25 -10.15
N ARG A 50 2.77 -0.34 -9.80
CA ARG A 50 1.49 -0.17 -10.50
C ARG A 50 1.50 1.00 -11.48
N ARG A 51 2.63 1.69 -11.65
CA ARG A 51 2.72 2.77 -12.63
C ARG A 51 2.43 2.25 -14.04
N PRO A 52 1.80 3.06 -14.90
CA PRO A 52 1.51 2.65 -16.29
C PRO A 52 2.77 2.32 -17.10
N ASP A 53 3.89 2.97 -16.80
CA ASP A 53 5.17 2.80 -17.48
C ASP A 53 6.06 1.72 -16.85
N ARG A 54 5.57 0.95 -15.86
CA ARG A 54 6.38 -0.04 -15.13
C ARG A 54 7.07 -1.05 -16.05
N ASP A 55 6.41 -1.43 -17.15
CA ASP A 55 6.87 -2.49 -18.04
C ASP A 55 8.11 -2.05 -18.86
N GLN A 56 8.51 -0.77 -18.77
CA GLN A 56 9.79 -0.27 -19.26
C GLN A 56 10.96 -0.52 -18.29
N TYR A 57 10.69 -0.86 -17.03
CA TYR A 57 11.68 -0.93 -15.94
C TYR A 57 11.72 -2.30 -15.23
N ILE A 58 10.60 -3.03 -15.21
CA ILE A 58 10.49 -4.33 -14.56
C ILE A 58 9.74 -5.29 -15.48
N ASP A 59 10.22 -6.54 -15.56
CA ASP A 59 9.51 -7.61 -16.24
C ASP A 59 8.53 -8.28 -15.27
N ASN A 60 7.27 -8.36 -15.67
CA ASN A 60 6.28 -9.14 -14.95
C ASN A 60 6.39 -10.59 -15.42
N HIS A 61 7.14 -11.42 -14.70
CA HIS A 61 7.18 -12.87 -14.92
C HIS A 61 5.87 -13.56 -14.50
N LEU A 62 4.76 -13.18 -15.14
CA LEU A 62 3.52 -13.93 -15.11
C LEU A 62 3.55 -14.90 -16.31
N PRO A 63 3.29 -16.21 -16.10
CA PRO A 63 3.06 -17.10 -17.24
C PRO A 63 1.89 -16.53 -18.03
N SER A 64 2.09 -16.35 -19.33
CA SER A 64 1.15 -15.76 -20.27
C SER A 64 -0.18 -16.52 -20.27
N ARG A 65 -1.08 -16.18 -19.36
CA ARG A 65 -2.51 -16.42 -19.47
C ARG A 65 -3.15 -15.07 -19.70
N GLY A 66 -3.64 -14.91 -20.94
CA GLY A 66 -4.23 -13.68 -21.42
C GLY A 66 -5.25 -13.12 -20.44
N PHE A 67 -4.99 -11.90 -19.98
CA PHE A 67 -6.03 -11.05 -19.43
C PHE A 67 -6.73 -10.40 -20.61
N ALA A 68 -7.91 -10.95 -20.94
CA ALA A 68 -8.90 -10.24 -21.74
C ALA A 68 -9.33 -8.98 -20.97
N TYR A 69 -9.48 -7.91 -21.74
CA TYR A 69 -10.07 -6.62 -21.40
C TYR A 69 -11.48 -6.75 -20.80
#